data_AF-A0A356E8F0-F1
#
_entry.id   AF-A0A356E8F0-F1
#
_cell.length_a   1.000
_cell.length_b   1.000
_cell.length_c   1.000
_cell.angle_alpha   90.00
_cell.angle_beta   90.00
_cell.angle_gamma   90.00
#
_symmetry.space_group_name_H-M   'P 1'
#
loop_
_entity.id
_entity.type
_entity.pdbx_description
1 polymer ?
#
loop_
_entity_poly.entity_id
_entity_poly.type
_entity_poly.pdbx_seq_one_letter_code
_entity_poly.pdbx_strand_id
1 'polypeptide(L)'
;LLKLRPQLNNIKAGTYSLNGVNTVQDLLKVLNEGKEAQFSVRFIEGDTFKTWRKSIENAPHLEHTLKDKSEADIFALLDLPKIKSLQEQKKIEGWLYPDTYNYTPNSSDLALLKRAAERMKKTLDQAWQQRDKDLPLDNPYEMLILASIVEKESAIAAERGRVASVFINRLKLKMKLQTDPTVIYGMGDSYNGNIRRKDLEQPTA
;
A
#
# COMPACT_ATOMS: atom_id res chain seq x y z
N LEU A 1 -20.52 31.53 -28.13
CA LEU A 1 -19.86 30.31 -28.66
C LEU A 1 -20.59 29.03 -28.29
N LEU A 2 -20.86 28.73 -27.00
CA LEU A 2 -21.62 27.53 -26.60
C LEU A 2 -23.04 27.46 -27.21
N LYS A 3 -23.75 28.59 -27.30
CA LYS A 3 -25.03 28.68 -28.03
C LYS A 3 -24.93 28.49 -29.55
N LEU A 4 -23.73 28.67 -30.13
CA LEU A 4 -23.46 28.56 -31.57
C LEU A 4 -22.92 27.17 -31.95
N ARG A 5 -22.35 26.42 -31.01
CA ARG A 5 -21.83 25.05 -31.18
C ARG A 5 -22.27 24.16 -30.02
N PRO A 6 -23.51 23.61 -30.06
CA PRO A 6 -24.09 22.81 -28.99
C PRO A 6 -23.27 21.58 -28.61
N GLN A 7 -22.49 21.03 -29.55
CA GLN A 7 -21.62 19.88 -29.33
C GLN A 7 -20.47 20.11 -28.33
N LEU A 8 -20.18 21.38 -27.99
CA LEU A 8 -19.18 21.76 -26.98
C LEU A 8 -19.79 22.06 -25.60
N ASN A 9 -21.07 21.76 -25.40
CA ASN A 9 -21.81 22.07 -24.17
C ASN A 9 -21.76 20.94 -23.11
N ASN A 10 -21.08 19.82 -23.37
CA ASN A 10 -20.93 18.74 -22.39
C ASN A 10 -19.69 18.97 -21.52
N ILE A 11 -19.63 20.14 -20.88
CA ILE A 11 -18.53 20.51 -19.99
C ILE A 11 -18.57 19.62 -18.75
N LYS A 12 -17.47 18.91 -18.49
CA LYS A 12 -17.31 18.11 -17.28
C LYS A 12 -16.60 18.92 -16.21
N ALA A 13 -17.05 18.83 -14.96
CA ALA A 13 -16.30 19.38 -13.83
C ALA A 13 -14.98 18.60 -13.66
N GLY A 14 -13.92 19.29 -13.27
CA GLY A 14 -12.60 18.68 -13.07
C GLY A 14 -11.47 19.71 -13.09
N THR A 15 -10.25 19.28 -12.80
CA THR A 15 -9.06 20.12 -12.93
C THR A 15 -8.35 19.78 -14.24
N TYR A 16 -8.14 20.78 -15.08
CA TYR A 16 -7.61 20.59 -16.43
C TYR A 16 -6.24 21.25 -16.57
N SER A 17 -5.34 20.60 -17.30
CA SER A 17 -4.12 21.27 -17.74
C SER A 17 -4.44 22.23 -18.88
N LEU A 18 -4.00 23.48 -18.75
CA LEU A 18 -4.11 24.50 -19.80
C LEU A 18 -2.84 24.57 -20.66
N ASN A 19 -1.93 23.60 -20.54
CA ASN A 19 -0.72 23.55 -21.35
C ASN A 19 -1.09 23.40 -22.83
N GLY A 20 -0.66 24.36 -23.66
CA GLY A 20 -0.95 24.37 -25.09
C GLY A 20 -2.35 24.85 -25.46
N VAL A 21 -3.14 25.36 -24.51
CA VAL A 21 -4.45 25.98 -24.78
C VAL A 21 -4.23 27.43 -25.20
N ASN A 22 -4.42 27.72 -26.49
CA ASN A 22 -4.19 29.07 -27.05
C ASN A 22 -5.50 29.79 -27.42
N THR A 23 -6.60 29.07 -27.61
CA THR A 23 -7.90 29.64 -28.00
C THR A 23 -9.03 29.18 -27.09
N VAL A 24 -10.14 29.94 -27.09
CA VAL A 24 -11.38 29.54 -26.39
C VAL A 24 -11.94 28.22 -26.93
N GLN A 25 -11.73 27.92 -28.21
CA GLN A 25 -12.13 26.65 -28.81
C GLN A 25 -11.31 25.48 -28.25
N ASP A 26 -10.01 25.66 -28.04
CA ASP A 26 -9.15 24.65 -27.42
C ASP A 26 -9.56 24.41 -25.96
N LEU A 27 -9.85 25.48 -25.22
CA LEU A 27 -10.37 25.38 -23.84
C LEU A 27 -11.67 24.58 -23.80
N LEU A 28 -12.65 24.93 -24.64
CA LEU A 28 -13.92 24.21 -24.71
C LEU A 28 -13.73 22.75 -25.11
N LYS A 29 -12.76 22.44 -25.97
CA LYS A 29 -12.43 21.05 -26.33
C LYS A 29 -11.87 20.28 -25.13
N VAL A 30 -10.91 20.83 -24.39
CA VAL A 30 -10.34 20.21 -23.19
C VAL A 30 -11.41 19.95 -22.13
N LEU A 31 -12.29 20.93 -21.88
CA LEU A 31 -13.39 20.83 -20.92
C LEU A 31 -14.47 19.80 -21.33
N ASN A 32 -14.70 19.63 -22.63
CA ASN A 32 -15.68 18.69 -23.18
C ASN A 32 -15.13 17.26 -23.25
N GLU A 33 -13.82 17.10 -23.48
CA GLU A 33 -13.14 15.80 -23.47
C GLU A 33 -13.09 15.18 -22.06
N GLY A 34 -13.06 16.00 -21.01
CA GLY A 34 -12.98 15.51 -19.63
C GLY A 34 -11.60 14.97 -19.25
N LYS A 35 -10.54 15.38 -19.97
CA LYS A 35 -9.16 14.98 -19.67
C LYS A 35 -8.62 15.76 -18.48
N GLU A 36 -9.01 15.33 -17.30
CA GLU A 36 -8.50 15.87 -16.04
C GLU A 36 -6.99 15.64 -15.91
N ALA A 37 -6.31 16.56 -15.22
CA ALA A 37 -4.94 16.37 -14.78
C ALA A 37 -4.85 15.14 -13.87
N GLN A 38 -3.89 14.27 -14.17
CA GLN A 38 -3.64 13.04 -13.43
C GLN A 38 -2.36 13.17 -12.62
N PHE A 39 -2.42 12.76 -11.37
CA PHE A 39 -1.30 12.66 -10.45
C PHE A 39 -1.17 11.22 -9.97
N SER A 40 -0.03 10.89 -9.39
CA SER A 40 0.20 9.53 -8.89
C SER A 40 1.01 9.52 -7.60
N VAL A 41 0.66 8.62 -6.69
CA VAL A 41 1.51 8.24 -5.54
C VAL A 41 1.97 6.81 -5.76
N ARG A 42 3.27 6.55 -5.55
CA ARG A 42 3.85 5.21 -5.67
C ARG A 42 4.05 4.59 -4.29
N PHE A 43 3.50 3.40 -4.10
CA PHE A 43 3.75 2.54 -2.94
C PHE A 43 4.73 1.45 -3.35
N ILE A 44 5.98 1.60 -2.92
CA ILE A 44 7.06 0.68 -3.26
C ILE A 44 6.96 -0.57 -2.39
N GLU A 45 7.12 -1.75 -3.01
CA GLU A 45 7.15 -3.04 -2.31
C GLU A 45 8.23 -3.06 -1.22
N GLY A 46 7.89 -3.66 -0.07
CA GLY A 46 8.76 -3.71 1.09
C GLY A 46 8.85 -2.41 1.90
N ASP A 47 8.36 -1.27 1.44
CA ASP A 47 8.33 -0.07 2.28
C ASP A 47 7.30 -0.19 3.41
N THR A 48 7.53 0.57 4.49
CA THR A 48 6.60 0.61 5.62
C THR A 48 5.49 1.63 5.42
N PHE A 49 4.39 1.47 6.15
CA PHE A 49 3.29 2.45 6.14
C PHE A 49 3.77 3.86 6.55
N LYS A 50 4.78 3.96 7.41
CA LYS A 50 5.40 5.25 7.79
C LYS A 50 6.01 5.96 6.58
N THR A 51 6.65 5.22 5.67
CA THR A 51 7.19 5.76 4.41
C THR A 51 6.06 6.19 3.48
N TRP A 52 5.07 5.33 3.26
CA TRP A 52 3.94 5.65 2.39
C TRP A 52 3.12 6.83 2.88
N ARG A 53 2.93 6.99 4.20
CA ARG A 53 2.26 8.15 4.79
C ARG A 53 2.97 9.46 4.43
N LYS A 54 4.30 9.50 4.46
CA LYS A 54 5.08 10.67 3.99
C LYS A 54 4.89 10.91 2.50
N SER A 55 4.85 9.87 1.67
CA SER A 55 4.60 10.01 0.23
C SER A 55 3.21 10.60 -0.05
N ILE A 56 2.20 10.20 0.73
CA ILE A 56 0.82 10.73 0.65
C ILE A 56 0.78 12.19 1.11
N GLU A 57 1.45 12.53 2.22
CA GLU A 57 1.50 13.91 2.74
C GLU A 57 2.20 14.89 1.78
N ASN A 58 3.12 14.40 0.95
CA ASN A 58 3.80 15.20 -0.08
C ASN A 58 3.11 15.14 -1.45
N ALA A 59 1.98 14.44 -1.57
CA ALA A 59 1.29 14.25 -2.85
C ALA A 59 0.59 15.56 -3.28
N PRO A 60 0.89 16.10 -4.48
CA PRO A 60 0.33 17.37 -4.93
C PRO A 60 -1.17 17.27 -5.17
N HIS A 61 -1.93 18.31 -4.81
CA HIS A 61 -3.37 18.42 -5.03
C HIS A 61 -4.22 17.27 -4.43
N LEU A 62 -3.68 16.53 -3.47
CA LEU A 62 -4.39 15.51 -2.71
C LEU A 62 -4.99 16.15 -1.45
N GLU A 63 -6.24 15.85 -1.15
CA GLU A 63 -6.87 16.29 0.10
C GLU A 63 -6.40 15.41 1.25
N HIS A 64 -5.74 16.01 2.25
CA HIS A 64 -5.15 15.29 3.38
C HIS A 64 -6.13 15.13 4.54
N THR A 65 -7.10 14.22 4.40
CA THR A 65 -8.10 13.94 5.44
C THR A 65 -7.58 13.07 6.59
N LEU A 66 -6.42 12.43 6.41
CA LEU A 66 -5.85 11.48 7.37
C LEU A 66 -4.68 12.04 8.19
N LYS A 67 -4.22 13.27 7.91
CA LYS A 67 -3.01 13.87 8.49
C LYS A 67 -2.97 13.79 10.01
N ASP A 68 -4.08 14.11 10.68
CA ASP A 68 -4.17 14.16 12.15
C ASP A 68 -4.73 12.86 12.76
N LYS A 69 -4.91 11.80 11.96
CA LYS A 69 -5.49 10.53 12.42
C LYS A 69 -4.40 9.58 12.89
N SER A 70 -4.70 8.86 13.98
CA SER A 70 -3.84 7.77 14.45
C SER A 70 -3.90 6.58 13.48
N GLU A 71 -2.91 5.70 13.53
CA GLU A 71 -2.92 4.47 12.73
C GLU A 71 -4.17 3.61 13.03
N ALA A 72 -4.59 3.57 14.30
CA ALA A 72 -5.80 2.86 14.72
C ALA A 72 -7.09 3.45 14.14
N ASP A 73 -7.17 4.78 14.00
CA ASP A 73 -8.33 5.45 13.39
C ASP A 73 -8.38 5.17 11.89
N ILE A 74 -7.23 5.25 11.22
CA ILE A 74 -7.12 4.94 9.79
C ILE A 74 -7.47 3.47 9.56
N PHE A 75 -6.99 2.55 10.40
CA PHE A 75 -7.35 1.12 10.35
C PHE A 75 -8.87 0.91 10.39
N ALA A 76 -9.56 1.63 11.28
CA ALA A 76 -11.02 1.57 11.38
C ALA A 76 -11.71 2.16 10.14
N LEU A 77 -11.20 3.27 9.59
CA LEU A 77 -11.76 3.90 8.38
C LEU A 77 -11.60 3.05 7.11
N LEU A 78 -10.60 2.17 7.08
CA LEU A 78 -10.33 1.24 5.99
C LEU A 78 -11.08 -0.10 6.12
N ASP A 79 -11.86 -0.27 7.18
CA ASP A 79 -12.64 -1.48 7.48
C ASP A 79 -11.79 -2.76 7.36
N LEU A 80 -10.58 -2.72 7.93
CA LEU A 80 -9.63 -3.83 7.85
C LEU A 80 -10.04 -5.02 8.74
N PRO A 81 -9.74 -6.27 8.34
CA PRO A 81 -10.13 -7.45 9.10
C PRO A 81 -9.53 -7.43 10.51
N LYS A 82 -10.35 -7.71 11.52
CA LYS A 82 -9.88 -7.88 12.90
C LYS A 82 -9.29 -9.29 13.05
N ILE A 83 -8.00 -9.37 13.37
CA ILE A 83 -7.29 -10.65 13.46
C ILE A 83 -7.03 -11.00 14.92
N LYS A 84 -7.45 -12.22 15.30
CA LYS A 84 -7.44 -12.70 16.68
C LYS A 84 -6.04 -12.93 17.25
N SER A 85 -5.00 -13.12 16.42
CA SER A 85 -3.64 -13.39 16.88
C SER A 85 -2.87 -12.14 17.33
N LEU A 86 -3.35 -10.93 16.98
CA LEU A 86 -2.71 -9.65 17.30
C LEU A 86 -3.72 -8.65 17.88
N GLN A 87 -4.56 -9.07 18.83
CA GLN A 87 -5.68 -8.26 19.37
C GLN A 87 -5.30 -6.85 19.87
N GLU A 88 -4.02 -6.49 19.95
CA GLU A 88 -3.54 -5.21 20.47
C GLU A 88 -2.95 -4.26 19.41
N GLN A 89 -2.65 -4.72 18.19
CA GLN A 89 -1.95 -3.91 17.21
C GLN A 89 -2.80 -3.74 15.95
N LYS A 90 -3.69 -2.73 15.96
CA LYS A 90 -4.45 -2.23 14.78
C LYS A 90 -3.50 -1.61 13.74
N LYS A 91 -2.62 -2.44 13.18
CA LYS A 91 -1.56 -2.06 12.26
C LYS A 91 -2.05 -2.10 10.83
N ILE A 92 -1.70 -1.06 10.08
CA ILE A 92 -2.01 -0.96 8.64
C ILE A 92 -0.95 -1.67 7.80
N GLU A 93 0.22 -1.92 8.40
CA GLU A 93 1.32 -2.63 7.78
C GLU A 93 0.84 -3.96 7.15
N GLY A 94 1.22 -4.17 5.88
CA GLY A 94 0.80 -5.33 5.08
C GLY A 94 -0.61 -5.24 4.48
N TRP A 95 -1.47 -4.33 4.93
CA TRP A 95 -2.87 -4.25 4.46
C TRP A 95 -3.12 -3.35 3.26
N LEU A 96 -2.08 -2.72 2.71
CA LEU A 96 -2.21 -1.89 1.50
C LEU A 96 -1.36 -2.48 0.39
N TYR A 97 -1.97 -2.64 -0.79
CA TYR A 97 -1.28 -3.24 -1.92
C TYR A 97 -0.24 -2.28 -2.50
N PRO A 98 1.02 -2.71 -2.70
CA PRO A 98 2.04 -1.87 -3.31
C PRO A 98 1.79 -1.72 -4.82
N ASP A 99 1.56 -0.48 -5.27
CA ASP A 99 1.45 -0.12 -6.67
C ASP A 99 1.56 1.41 -6.85
N THR A 100 1.48 1.88 -8.08
CA THR A 100 1.24 3.28 -8.43
C THR A 100 -0.25 3.57 -8.47
N TYR A 101 -0.71 4.45 -7.57
CA TYR A 101 -2.10 4.88 -7.47
C TYR A 101 -2.29 6.24 -8.11
N ASN A 102 -3.02 6.24 -9.23
CA ASN A 102 -3.41 7.48 -9.91
C ASN A 102 -4.60 8.14 -9.22
N TYR A 103 -4.62 9.47 -9.20
CA TYR A 103 -5.68 10.29 -8.63
C TYR A 103 -5.82 11.61 -9.37
N THR A 104 -7.01 12.21 -9.28
CA THR A 104 -7.29 13.54 -9.79
C THR A 104 -7.24 14.57 -8.64
N PRO A 105 -7.03 15.86 -8.93
CA PRO A 105 -7.07 16.90 -7.91
C PRO A 105 -8.32 16.86 -7.04
N ASN A 106 -8.15 17.17 -5.75
CA ASN A 106 -9.18 17.10 -4.72
C ASN A 106 -9.68 15.68 -4.41
N SER A 107 -9.01 14.64 -4.91
CA SER A 107 -9.18 13.29 -4.37
C SER A 107 -8.68 13.26 -2.92
N SER A 108 -9.36 12.51 -2.05
CA SER A 108 -8.88 12.30 -0.68
C SER A 108 -7.84 11.19 -0.58
N ASP A 109 -6.88 11.38 0.31
CA ASP A 109 -5.95 10.36 0.77
C ASP A 109 -6.67 9.10 1.30
N LEU A 110 -7.80 9.25 1.98
CA LEU A 110 -8.63 8.14 2.42
C LEU A 110 -9.16 7.31 1.25
N ALA A 111 -9.65 7.93 0.18
CA ALA A 111 -10.11 7.20 -1.01
C ALA A 111 -8.97 6.43 -1.68
N LEU A 112 -7.76 7.01 -1.70
CA LEU A 112 -6.57 6.34 -2.22
C LEU A 112 -6.22 5.11 -1.38
N LEU A 113 -6.17 5.24 -0.05
CA LEU A 113 -5.88 4.11 0.84
C LEU A 113 -6.96 3.04 0.80
N LYS A 114 -8.24 3.39 0.67
CA LYS A 114 -9.33 2.40 0.50
C LYS A 114 -9.13 1.53 -0.72
N ARG A 115 -8.80 2.13 -1.87
CA ARG A 115 -8.49 1.36 -3.09
C ARG A 115 -7.31 0.41 -2.89
N ALA A 116 -6.26 0.87 -2.20
CA ALA A 116 -5.10 0.04 -1.89
C ALA A 116 -5.43 -1.12 -0.94
N ALA A 117 -6.26 -0.87 0.06
CA ALA A 117 -6.73 -1.86 1.02
C ALA A 117 -7.63 -2.91 0.38
N GLU A 118 -8.63 -2.49 -0.42
CA GLU A 118 -9.53 -3.39 -1.14
C GLU A 118 -8.76 -4.29 -2.11
N ARG A 119 -7.79 -3.72 -2.82
CA ARG A 119 -6.91 -4.50 -3.69
C ARG A 119 -6.11 -5.52 -2.90
N MET A 120 -5.54 -5.16 -1.76
CA MET A 120 -4.78 -6.10 -0.94
C MET A 120 -5.66 -7.24 -0.43
N LYS A 121 -6.84 -6.93 0.11
CA LYS A 121 -7.81 -7.96 0.55
C LYS A 121 -8.10 -8.95 -0.57
N LYS A 122 -8.45 -8.44 -1.75
CA LYS A 122 -8.75 -9.28 -2.92
C LYS A 122 -7.56 -10.14 -3.35
N THR A 123 -6.37 -9.56 -3.45
CA THR A 123 -5.17 -10.32 -3.84
C THR A 123 -4.82 -11.38 -2.81
N LEU A 124 -4.93 -11.06 -1.51
CA LEU A 124 -4.64 -11.97 -0.43
C LEU A 124 -5.62 -13.14 -0.41
N ASP A 125 -6.92 -12.87 -0.59
CA ASP A 125 -7.96 -13.89 -0.65
C ASP A 125 -7.74 -14.83 -1.85
N GLN A 126 -7.39 -14.27 -3.02
CA GLN A 126 -7.07 -15.05 -4.21
C GLN A 126 -5.84 -15.94 -3.99
N ALA A 127 -4.75 -15.37 -3.46
CA ALA A 127 -3.53 -16.13 -3.15
C ALA A 127 -3.82 -17.23 -2.12
N TRP A 128 -4.64 -16.95 -1.10
CA TRP A 128 -5.00 -17.92 -0.09
C TRP A 128 -5.82 -19.07 -0.67
N GLN A 129 -6.76 -18.79 -1.56
CA GLN A 129 -7.54 -19.85 -2.23
C GLN A 129 -6.71 -20.72 -3.16
N GLN A 130 -5.67 -20.15 -3.78
CA GLN A 130 -4.79 -20.84 -4.73
C GLN A 130 -3.56 -21.49 -4.08
N ARG A 131 -3.37 -21.31 -2.77
CA ARG A 131 -2.20 -21.81 -2.05
C ARG A 131 -2.12 -23.34 -2.02
N ASP A 132 -0.92 -23.84 -1.77
CA ASP A 132 -0.72 -25.26 -1.45
C ASP A 132 -1.43 -25.63 -0.14
N LYS A 133 -2.19 -26.73 -0.15
CA LYS A 133 -3.01 -27.15 0.99
C LYS A 133 -2.19 -27.55 2.22
N ASP A 134 -0.93 -27.94 2.02
CA ASP A 134 -0.03 -28.44 3.07
C ASP A 134 0.88 -27.35 3.65
N LEU A 135 0.50 -26.07 3.49
CA LEU A 135 1.21 -24.96 4.12
C LEU A 135 0.93 -24.92 5.63
N PRO A 136 1.97 -24.75 6.47
CA PRO A 136 1.82 -24.67 7.93
C PRO A 136 1.38 -23.26 8.35
N LEU A 137 0.28 -22.76 7.78
CA LEU A 137 -0.27 -21.42 8.01
C LEU A 137 -1.74 -21.55 8.35
N ASP A 138 -2.18 -20.92 9.44
CA ASP A 138 -3.54 -21.07 9.96
C ASP A 138 -4.54 -20.16 9.25
N ASN A 139 -4.08 -19.04 8.69
CA ASN A 139 -4.95 -18.01 8.11
C ASN A 139 -4.23 -17.17 7.03
N PRO A 140 -4.98 -16.43 6.18
CA PRO A 140 -4.41 -15.59 5.13
C PRO A 140 -3.42 -14.55 5.64
N TYR A 141 -3.56 -14.09 6.88
CA TYR A 141 -2.69 -13.06 7.41
C TYR A 141 -1.30 -13.58 7.80
N GLU A 142 -1.20 -14.81 8.29
CA GLU A 142 0.11 -15.45 8.46
C GLU A 142 0.84 -15.64 7.12
N MET A 143 0.10 -15.91 6.05
CA MET A 143 0.65 -15.93 4.69
C MET A 143 1.18 -14.55 4.28
N LEU A 144 0.46 -13.47 4.61
CA LEU A 144 0.90 -12.10 4.36
C LEU A 144 2.16 -11.75 5.17
N ILE A 145 2.24 -12.14 6.45
CA ILE A 145 3.44 -11.97 7.28
C ILE A 145 4.61 -12.70 6.64
N LEU A 146 4.46 -13.97 6.28
CA LEU A 146 5.51 -14.73 5.63
C LEU A 146 5.96 -14.08 4.30
N ALA A 147 5.01 -13.59 3.50
CA ALA A 147 5.31 -12.88 2.26
C ALA A 147 6.14 -11.61 2.52
N SER A 148 5.83 -10.84 3.56
CA SER A 148 6.62 -9.65 3.93
C SER A 148 8.06 -9.97 4.34
N ILE A 149 8.27 -11.12 5.01
CA ILE A 149 9.60 -11.60 5.39
C ILE A 149 10.38 -11.99 4.12
N VAL A 150 9.78 -12.78 3.24
CA VAL A 150 10.41 -13.20 1.97
C VAL A 150 10.77 -12.00 1.10
N GLU A 151 9.89 -10.99 1.02
CA GLU A 151 10.12 -9.76 0.26
C GLU A 151 11.35 -8.99 0.79
N LYS A 152 11.51 -8.93 2.11
CA LYS A 152 12.65 -8.26 2.74
C LYS A 152 13.95 -9.05 2.66
N GLU A 153 13.86 -10.37 2.59
CA GLU A 153 15.04 -11.25 2.56
C GLU A 153 15.67 -11.32 1.16
N SER A 154 14.88 -11.26 0.07
CA SER A 154 15.43 -11.27 -1.28
C SER A 154 14.72 -10.32 -2.25
N ALA A 155 15.51 -9.39 -2.79
CA ALA A 155 15.11 -8.52 -3.90
C ALA A 155 15.11 -9.25 -5.26
N ILE A 156 15.62 -10.49 -5.34
CA ILE A 156 15.75 -11.25 -6.59
C ILE A 156 14.53 -12.16 -6.75
N ALA A 157 13.66 -11.83 -7.70
CA ALA A 157 12.42 -12.56 -7.94
C ALA A 157 12.61 -14.08 -8.12
N ALA A 158 13.70 -14.50 -8.80
CA ALA A 158 14.01 -15.91 -9.03
C ALA A 158 14.38 -16.69 -7.74
N GLU A 159 14.80 -16.01 -6.68
CA GLU A 159 15.20 -16.63 -5.41
C GLU A 159 14.06 -16.72 -4.41
N ARG A 160 13.03 -15.86 -4.53
CA ARG A 160 11.92 -15.75 -3.57
C ARG A 160 11.24 -17.09 -3.28
N GLY A 161 11.06 -17.94 -4.30
CA GLY A 161 10.48 -19.28 -4.11
C GLY A 161 11.36 -20.21 -3.26
N ARG A 162 12.68 -20.13 -3.39
CA ARG A 162 13.63 -20.91 -2.57
C ARG A 162 13.71 -20.37 -1.15
N VAL A 163 13.70 -19.04 -0.98
CA VAL A 163 13.67 -18.41 0.34
C VAL A 163 12.40 -18.77 1.08
N ALA A 164 11.24 -18.70 0.41
CA ALA A 164 9.96 -19.12 0.97
C ALA A 164 9.97 -20.58 1.42
N SER A 165 10.55 -21.50 0.64
CA SER A 165 10.61 -22.91 1.01
C SER A 165 11.44 -23.17 2.27
N VAL A 166 12.52 -22.43 2.49
CA VAL A 166 13.32 -22.50 3.73
C VAL A 166 12.48 -22.12 4.94
N PHE A 167 11.75 -21.00 4.88
CA PHE A 167 10.91 -20.57 5.99
C PHE A 167 9.75 -21.54 6.24
N ILE A 168 9.09 -22.02 5.18
CA ILE A 168 8.03 -23.03 5.29
C ILE A 168 8.56 -24.31 5.95
N ASN A 169 9.74 -24.79 5.57
CA ASN A 169 10.36 -25.97 6.17
C ASN A 169 10.67 -25.76 7.66
N ARG A 170 11.17 -24.58 8.04
CA ARG A 170 11.38 -24.22 9.45
C ARG A 170 10.07 -24.21 10.24
N LEU A 171 8.99 -23.64 9.69
CA LEU A 171 7.67 -23.65 10.33
C LEU A 171 7.14 -25.07 10.54
N LYS A 172 7.27 -25.95 9.53
CA LYS A 172 6.88 -27.38 9.66
C LYS A 172 7.65 -28.09 10.78
N LEU A 173 8.91 -27.74 10.98
CA LEU A 173 9.77 -28.26 12.04
C LEU A 173 9.62 -27.51 13.39
N LYS A 174 8.69 -26.55 13.49
CA LYS A 174 8.51 -25.68 14.67
C LYS A 174 9.80 -24.96 15.10
N MET A 175 10.65 -24.64 14.13
CA MET A 175 11.89 -23.89 14.33
C MET A 175 11.64 -22.39 14.25
N LYS A 176 12.41 -21.60 15.00
CA LYS A 176 12.42 -20.14 14.85
C LYS A 176 12.87 -19.76 13.43
N LEU A 177 12.23 -18.76 12.84
CA LEU A 177 12.58 -18.25 11.50
C LEU A 177 13.96 -17.61 11.48
N GLN A 178 14.31 -16.85 12.54
CA GLN A 178 15.62 -16.19 12.73
C GLN A 178 16.04 -15.36 11.51
N THR A 179 15.21 -14.38 11.15
CA THR A 179 15.40 -13.52 9.98
C THR A 179 15.63 -12.08 10.45
N ASP A 180 16.73 -11.49 10.00
CA ASP A 180 17.18 -10.15 10.36
C ASP A 180 16.12 -9.06 10.09
N PRO A 181 15.37 -9.08 8.97
CA PRO A 181 14.24 -8.19 8.75
C PRO A 181 13.23 -8.06 9.90
N THR A 182 12.91 -9.17 10.58
CA THR A 182 11.95 -9.15 11.70
C THR A 182 12.52 -8.48 12.94
N VAL A 183 13.83 -8.64 13.18
CA VAL A 183 14.54 -7.97 14.28
C VAL A 183 14.60 -6.47 14.00
N ILE A 184 14.97 -6.07 12.79
CA ILE A 184 14.99 -4.66 12.36
C ILE A 184 13.61 -4.03 12.55
N TYR A 185 12.54 -4.72 12.13
CA TYR A 185 11.17 -4.24 12.32
C TYR A 185 10.83 -4.05 13.80
N GLY A 186 11.15 -5.03 14.65
CA GLY A 186 10.93 -4.96 16.10
C GLY A 186 11.75 -3.86 16.80
N MET A 187 12.93 -3.52 16.27
CA MET A 187 13.75 -2.41 16.78
C MET A 187 13.17 -1.02 16.44
N GLY A 188 12.38 -0.91 15.38
CA GLY A 188 11.76 0.35 14.94
C GLY A 188 12.77 1.48 14.76
N ASP A 189 12.48 2.63 15.37
CA ASP A 189 13.34 3.83 15.28
C ASP A 189 14.71 3.67 16.00
N SER A 190 14.92 2.58 16.74
CA SER A 190 16.21 2.27 17.39
C SER A 190 17.25 1.69 16.43
N TYR A 191 16.83 1.25 15.25
CA TYR A 191 17.73 0.70 14.24
C TYR A 191 18.56 1.80 13.57
N ASN A 192 19.88 1.69 13.62
CA ASN A 192 20.82 2.67 13.09
C ASN A 192 21.70 2.14 11.95
N GLY A 193 21.27 1.06 11.29
CA GLY A 193 22.01 0.43 10.19
C GLY A 193 22.91 -0.75 10.59
N ASN A 194 22.92 -1.15 11.86
CA ASN A 194 23.69 -2.30 12.32
C ASN A 194 22.90 -3.10 13.37
N ILE A 195 22.90 -4.43 13.25
CA ILE A 195 22.29 -5.35 14.21
C ILE A 195 23.39 -5.91 15.11
N ARG A 196 23.28 -5.72 16.42
CA ARG A 196 24.21 -6.27 17.40
C ARG A 196 23.60 -7.53 18.03
N ARG A 197 24.46 -8.37 18.61
CA ARG A 197 24.03 -9.58 19.33
C ARG A 197 22.94 -9.32 20.38
N LYS A 198 23.05 -8.21 21.12
CA LYS A 198 22.05 -7.80 22.11
C LYS A 198 20.66 -7.55 21.49
N ASP A 199 20.61 -7.12 20.23
CA ASP A 199 19.37 -6.80 19.53
C ASP A 199 18.68 -8.09 19.06
N LEU A 200 19.45 -9.14 18.74
CA LEU A 200 18.96 -10.49 18.42
C LEU A 200 18.43 -11.25 19.64
N GLU A 201 18.92 -10.92 20.83
CA GLU A 201 18.55 -11.57 22.10
C GLU A 201 17.40 -10.84 22.82
N GLN A 202 17.03 -9.63 22.38
CA GLN A 202 15.96 -8.83 22.98
C GLN A 202 14.57 -9.26 22.45
N PRO A 203 13.65 -9.70 23.33
CA PRO A 203 12.27 -9.97 22.92
C PRO A 203 11.58 -8.68 22.48
N THR A 204 11.00 -8.70 21.29
CA THR A 204 10.14 -7.63 20.74
C THR A 204 8.75 -8.21 20.46
N ALA A 205 7.71 -7.36 20.53
CA ALA A 205 6.31 -7.76 20.53
C ALA A 205 5.63 -7.58 19.17
#